data_AF-A0AAV4C7S5-F1
#
_entry.id   AF-A0AAV4C7S5-F1
#
_cell.length_a   1.000
_cell.length_b   1.000
_cell.length_c   1.000
_cell.angle_alpha   90.00
_cell.angle_beta   90.00
_cell.angle_gamma   90.00
#
_symmetry.space_group_name_H-M   'P 1'
#
loop_
_entity.id
_entity.type
_entity.pdbx_description
1 polymer ?
#
loop_
_entity_poly.entity_id
_entity_poly.type
_entity_poly.pdbx_seq_one_letter_code
_entity_poly.pdbx_strand_id
1 'polypeptide(L)'
;MLVAWIADHDSEDWHTGIKFVQFQKNSALYFGIKCSPYFTMLDCEACVGLTTSSLPVGVIARMETEEDLLAVTPTRPDYDNDNFLSRSVGVANLLPIMLKVLIFLENKKKT
;
A
#
# COMPACT_ATOMS: atom_id res chain seq x y z
N MET A 1 1.32 -15.43 -6.40
CA MET A 1 1.75 -14.29 -5.56
C MET A 1 1.44 -14.52 -4.10
N LEU A 2 0.19 -14.74 -3.68
CA LEU A 2 -0.09 -15.04 -2.26
C LEU A 2 0.58 -16.32 -1.75
N VAL A 3 0.46 -17.42 -2.49
CA VAL A 3 1.12 -18.70 -2.13
C VAL A 3 2.65 -18.54 -2.05
N ALA A 4 3.24 -17.75 -2.95
CA ALA A 4 4.68 -17.45 -2.91
C ALA A 4 5.04 -16.61 -1.68
N TRP A 5 4.27 -15.55 -1.40
CA TRP A 5 4.46 -14.73 -0.20
C TRP A 5 4.38 -15.56 1.09
N ILE A 6 3.38 -16.44 1.20
CA ILE A 6 3.19 -17.37 2.32
C ILE A 6 4.42 -18.27 2.50
N ALA A 7 4.92 -18.85 1.40
CA ALA A 7 6.12 -19.69 1.41
C ALA A 7 7.38 -18.90 1.77
N ASP A 8 7.53 -17.68 1.27
CA ASP A 8 8.70 -16.82 1.50
C ASP A 8 8.77 -16.30 2.95
N HIS A 9 7.63 -16.19 3.64
CA HIS A 9 7.54 -15.63 4.99
C HIS A 9 7.32 -16.70 6.08
N ASP A 10 7.32 -17.99 5.72
CA ASP A 10 7.05 -19.12 6.62
C ASP A 10 5.84 -18.87 7.54
N SER A 11 4.76 -18.35 6.94
CA SER A 11 3.60 -17.86 7.68
C SER A 11 2.31 -18.35 7.05
N GLU A 12 1.43 -18.96 7.86
CA GLU A 12 0.09 -19.35 7.43
C GLU A 12 -0.90 -18.17 7.38
N ASP A 13 -0.44 -16.97 7.75
CA ASP A 13 -1.28 -15.81 7.99
C ASP A 13 -1.63 -15.07 6.68
N TRP A 14 -2.40 -15.78 5.85
CA TRP A 14 -2.79 -15.35 4.51
C TRP A 14 -3.53 -13.99 4.49
N HIS A 15 -4.25 -13.66 5.56
CA HIS A 15 -4.95 -12.39 5.70
C HIS A 15 -3.98 -11.20 5.85
N THR A 16 -2.79 -11.44 6.42
CA THR A 16 -1.71 -10.45 6.46
C THR A 16 -1.03 -10.39 5.09
N GLY A 17 -0.69 -11.55 4.51
CA GLY A 17 -0.03 -11.65 3.20
C GLY A 17 -0.80 -11.04 2.04
N ILE A 18 -2.13 -11.16 2.03
CA ILE A 18 -2.95 -10.61 0.94
C ILE A 18 -2.85 -9.08 0.86
N LYS A 19 -2.64 -8.39 1.99
CA LYS A 19 -2.46 -6.92 2.03
C LYS A 19 -1.18 -6.51 1.29
N PHE A 20 -0.09 -7.23 1.50
CA PHE A 20 1.19 -6.98 0.81
C PHE A 20 1.09 -7.28 -0.68
N VAL A 21 0.50 -8.42 -1.05
CA VAL A 21 0.32 -8.80 -2.46
C VAL A 21 -0.57 -7.80 -3.19
N GLN A 22 -1.64 -7.33 -2.56
CA GLN A 22 -2.52 -6.33 -3.13
C GLN A 22 -1.78 -5.01 -3.34
N PHE A 23 -1.05 -4.52 -2.34
CA PHE A 23 -0.23 -3.31 -2.48
C PHE A 23 0.77 -3.45 -3.64
N GLN A 24 1.46 -4.59 -3.73
CA GLN A 24 2.43 -4.84 -4.80
C GLN A 24 1.79 -4.79 -6.19
N LYS A 25 0.60 -5.38 -6.38
CA LYS A 25 -0.11 -5.30 -7.66
C LYS A 25 -0.63 -3.90 -7.97
N ASN A 26 -1.05 -3.16 -6.94
CA ASN A 26 -1.65 -1.84 -7.09
C ASN A 26 -0.62 -0.75 -7.35
N SER A 27 0.59 -0.91 -6.83
CA SER A 27 1.71 0.02 -7.03
C SER A 27 2.53 -0.29 -8.28
N ALA A 28 2.34 -1.46 -8.90
CA ALA A 28 3.05 -1.82 -10.12
C ALA A 28 2.63 -0.96 -11.32
N LEU A 29 3.63 -0.53 -12.11
CA LEU A 29 3.40 0.17 -13.36
C LEU A 29 2.80 -0.78 -14.39
N TYR A 30 1.63 -0.41 -14.92
CA TYR A 30 1.04 -1.14 -16.03
C TYR A 30 1.59 -0.61 -17.36
N PHE A 31 2.30 -1.45 -18.11
CA PHE A 31 3.02 -1.07 -19.34
C PHE A 31 2.15 -0.32 -20.36
N GLY A 32 0.86 -0.67 -20.49
CA GLY A 32 -0.03 -0.04 -21.47
C GLY A 32 -0.45 1.39 -21.13
N ILE A 33 -0.57 1.73 -19.84
CA ILE A 33 -1.07 3.03 -19.37
C ILE A 33 0.08 3.87 -18.77
N LYS A 34 1.25 3.25 -18.54
CA LYS A 34 2.45 3.84 -17.90
C LYS A 34 2.20 4.43 -16.51
N CYS A 35 1.07 4.11 -15.90
CA CYS A 35 0.70 4.51 -14.54
C CYS A 35 0.41 3.26 -13.72
N SER A 36 0.51 3.39 -12.40
CA SER A 36 0.05 2.36 -11.47
C SER A 36 -1.44 2.55 -11.18
N PRO A 37 -2.20 1.47 -10.96
CA PRO A 37 -3.59 1.57 -10.52
C PRO A 37 -3.75 2.46 -9.28
N TYR A 38 -2.80 2.43 -8.34
CA TYR A 38 -2.77 3.31 -7.18
C TYR A 38 -2.76 4.79 -7.58
N PHE A 39 -1.82 5.17 -8.46
CA PHE A 39 -1.70 6.54 -8.95
C PHE A 39 -2.94 7.00 -9.70
N THR A 40 -3.48 6.17 -10.60
CA THR A 40 -4.68 6.53 -11.36
C THR A 40 -5.91 6.77 -10.47
N MET A 41 -5.99 6.14 -9.30
CA MET A 41 -7.14 6.26 -8.40
C MET A 41 -7.01 7.37 -7.37
N LEU A 42 -5.78 7.60 -6.87
CA LEU A 42 -5.53 8.53 -5.77
C LEU A 42 -4.82 9.80 -6.23
N ASP A 43 -4.39 9.84 -7.50
CA ASP A 43 -3.58 10.90 -8.11
C ASP A 43 -2.32 11.23 -7.28
N CYS A 44 -1.81 10.22 -6.58
CA CYS A 44 -0.61 10.29 -5.76
C CYS A 44 0.23 9.03 -5.93
N GLU A 45 1.55 9.16 -5.80
CA GLU A 45 2.44 8.00 -5.84
C GLU A 45 2.31 7.16 -4.57
N ALA A 46 2.44 5.85 -4.72
CA ALA A 46 2.43 4.94 -3.59
C ALA A 46 3.68 5.19 -2.74
N CYS A 47 3.50 5.57 -1.48
CA CYS A 47 4.61 5.72 -0.55
C CYS A 47 5.17 4.35 -0.16
N VAL A 48 6.46 4.14 -0.41
CA VAL A 48 7.24 2.97 0.00
C VAL A 48 8.40 3.44 0.89
N GLY A 49 8.28 3.17 2.19
CA GLY A 49 9.29 3.55 3.18
C GLY A 49 9.32 5.06 3.48
N LEU A 50 10.36 5.50 4.19
CA LEU A 50 10.52 6.89 4.61
C LEU A 50 10.94 7.81 3.46
N THR A 51 11.67 7.30 2.48
CA THR A 51 12.21 8.09 1.35
C THR A 51 11.13 8.68 0.45
N THR A 52 9.96 8.07 0.40
CA THR A 52 8.78 8.56 -0.35
C THR A 52 7.79 9.33 0.53
N SER A 53 8.11 9.53 1.81
CA SER A 53 7.27 10.31 2.70
C SER A 53 7.43 11.82 2.43
N SER A 54 6.62 12.64 3.08
CA SER A 54 6.78 14.10 3.06
C SER A 54 7.97 14.59 3.90
N LEU A 55 8.71 13.68 4.55
CA LEU A 55 9.86 14.05 5.37
C LEU A 55 11.03 14.51 4.51
N PRO A 56 11.72 15.61 4.89
CA PRO A 56 12.89 16.05 4.15
C PRO A 56 14.02 15.00 4.21
N VAL A 57 14.76 14.85 3.11
CA VAL A 57 15.83 13.85 2.98
C VAL A 57 16.89 14.01 4.08
N GLY A 58 17.26 15.25 4.44
CA GLY A 58 18.20 15.51 5.53
C GLY A 58 17.68 15.14 6.92
N VAL A 59 16.37 14.91 7.06
CA VAL A 59 15.76 14.37 8.29
C VAL A 59 15.86 12.85 8.30
N ILE A 60 15.57 12.21 7.18
CA ILE A 60 15.65 10.75 7.06
C ILE A 60 17.11 10.29 7.20
N ALA A 61 18.07 11.03 6.63
CA ALA A 61 19.48 10.67 6.63
C ALA A 61 20.16 10.72 8.02
N ARG A 62 19.55 11.40 8.99
CA ARG A 62 20.07 11.52 10.36
C ARG A 62 19.32 10.66 11.38
N MET A 63 18.26 9.96 10.95
CA MET A 63 17.50 9.06 11.80
C MET A 63 18.30 7.76 11.96
N GLU A 64 18.61 7.41 13.20
CA GLU A 64 19.30 6.16 13.52
C GLU A 64 18.42 5.25 14.37
N THR A 65 17.56 5.81 15.21
CA THR A 65 16.73 5.04 16.16
C THR A 65 15.24 5.27 15.97
N GLU A 66 14.41 4.43 16.61
CA GLU A 66 12.94 4.63 16.56
C GLU A 66 12.52 5.92 17.26
N GLU A 67 13.27 6.35 18.27
CA GLU A 67 13.03 7.59 19.00
C GLU A 67 13.20 8.82 18.09
N ASP A 68 14.17 8.79 17.18
CA ASP A 68 14.33 9.85 16.16
C ASP A 68 13.13 9.93 15.23
N LEU A 69 12.54 8.77 14.89
CA LEU A 69 11.32 8.70 14.10
C LEU A 69 10.14 9.29 14.88
N LEU A 70 9.96 8.87 16.13
CA LEU A 70 8.89 9.34 17.01
C LEU A 70 8.97 10.85 17.26
N ALA A 71 10.17 11.41 17.37
CA ALA A 71 10.37 12.85 17.56
C ALA A 71 9.93 13.69 16.34
N VAL A 72 9.94 13.09 15.15
CA VAL A 72 9.60 13.78 13.89
C VAL A 72 8.16 13.49 13.46
N THR A 73 7.60 12.35 13.86
CA THR A 73 6.18 12.07 13.66
C THR A 73 5.35 12.74 14.74
N PRO A 74 4.34 13.56 14.41
CA PRO A 74 3.45 14.09 15.44
C PRO A 74 2.78 12.91 16.17
N THR A 75 2.92 12.86 17.51
CA THR A 75 2.19 11.92 18.36
C THR A 75 0.71 12.10 18.09
N ARG A 76 0.15 11.16 17.35
CA ARG A 76 -1.27 11.09 17.08
C ARG A 76 -1.94 10.79 18.42
N PRO A 77 -2.93 11.57 18.89
CA PRO A 77 -3.63 11.21 20.11
C PRO A 77 -4.17 9.80 19.96
N ASP A 78 -4.06 8.99 21.01
CA ASP A 78 -4.50 7.60 21.03
C ASP A 78 -5.95 7.54 20.53
N TYR A 79 -6.13 7.09 19.28
CA TYR A 79 -7.46 6.86 18.73
C TYR A 79 -7.84 5.45 19.14
N ASP A 80 -8.88 5.35 19.98
CA ASP A 80 -9.70 4.15 20.11
C ASP A 80 -9.96 3.56 18.71
N ASN A 81 -9.82 2.24 18.64
CA ASN A 81 -9.66 1.38 17.47
C ASN A 81 -10.82 1.42 16.43
N ASP A 82 -11.79 2.32 16.56
CA ASP A 82 -13.06 2.19 15.84
C ASP A 82 -13.16 3.08 14.58
N ASN A 83 -12.20 3.98 14.35
CA ASN A 83 -12.35 4.99 13.29
C ASN A 83 -11.32 4.92 12.14
N PHE A 84 -10.43 3.93 12.13
CA PHE A 84 -9.62 3.66 10.94
C PHE A 84 -10.52 3.25 9.76
N LEU A 85 -11.63 2.55 10.04
CA LEU A 85 -12.61 2.11 9.06
C LEU A 85 -13.39 3.27 8.41
N SER A 86 -13.65 4.38 9.12
CA SER A 86 -14.43 5.51 8.59
C SER A 86 -13.64 6.36 7.59
N ARG A 87 -12.34 6.58 7.84
CA ARG A 87 -11.43 7.14 6.83
C ARG A 87 -11.09 6.14 5.74
N SER A 88 -11.28 4.84 6.02
CA SER A 88 -11.17 3.77 5.04
C SER A 88 -12.42 3.59 4.17
N VAL A 89 -13.55 4.26 4.41
CA VAL A 89 -14.75 4.11 3.56
C VAL A 89 -14.44 4.47 2.10
N GLY A 90 -13.42 5.31 1.86
CA GLY A 90 -12.80 5.49 0.55
C GLY A 90 -12.17 4.21 0.01
N VAL A 91 -11.25 3.56 0.74
CA VAL A 91 -10.51 2.34 0.32
C VAL A 91 -11.33 1.04 0.36
N ALA A 92 -12.33 0.92 1.22
CA ALA A 92 -13.25 -0.21 1.29
C ALA A 92 -14.12 -0.29 0.02
N ASN A 93 -14.43 0.85 -0.59
CA ASN A 93 -15.08 0.95 -1.89
C ASN A 93 -14.11 0.78 -3.08
N LEU A 94 -12.79 0.72 -2.85
CA LEU A 94 -11.78 0.47 -3.90
C LEU A 94 -11.55 -1.03 -4.12
N LEU A 95 -11.83 -1.90 -3.16
CA LEU A 95 -11.70 -3.36 -3.33
C LEU A 95 -12.54 -3.89 -4.52
N PRO A 96 -13.82 -3.50 -4.68
CA PRO A 96 -14.63 -3.89 -5.82
C PRO A 96 -14.11 -3.33 -7.15
N ILE A 97 -13.53 -2.13 -7.16
CA ILE A 97 -13.01 -1.47 -8.37
C ILE A 97 -11.67 -2.09 -8.78
N MET A 98 -10.76 -2.30 -7.83
CA MET A 98 -9.50 -3.00 -8.02
C MET A 98 -9.72 -4.43 -8.51
N LEU A 99 -10.71 -5.15 -7.96
CA LEU A 99 -11.05 -6.49 -8.41
C LEU A 99 -11.66 -6.48 -9.82
N LYS A 100 -12.50 -5.48 -10.17
CA LYS A 100 -13.01 -5.29 -11.54
C LYS A 100 -11.90 -4.95 -12.54
N VAL A 101 -10.95 -4.09 -12.17
CA VAL A 101 -9.80 -3.74 -13.01
C VAL A 101 -8.87 -4.94 -13.19
N LEU A 102 -8.59 -5.70 -12.13
CA LEU A 102 -7.81 -6.94 -12.23
C LEU A 102 -8.49 -7.95 -13.15
N ILE A 103 -9.79 -8.22 -12.96
CA ILE A 103 -10.56 -9.16 -13.78
C ILE A 103 -10.62 -8.70 -15.23
N PHE A 104 -10.79 -7.40 -15.48
CA PHE A 104 -10.78 -6.84 -16.84
C PHE A 104 -9.42 -7.02 -17.53
N LEU A 105 -8.32 -6.79 -16.81
CA LEU A 105 -6.96 -6.97 -17.35
C LEU A 105 -6.61 -8.48 -17.54
N GLU A 106 -7.10 -9.35 -16.66
CA GLU A 106 -6.92 -10.81 -16.75
C GLU A 106 -7.64 -11.38 -17.99
N ASN A 107 -8.86 -10.87 -18.29
CA ASN A 107 -9.64 -11.30 -19.44
C ASN A 107 -9.06 -10.81 -20.78
N LYS A 108 -8.41 -9.64 -20.81
CA LYS A 108 -7.73 -9.11 -22.01
C LYS A 108 -6.47 -9.88 -22.41
N LYS A 109 -5.84 -10.64 -21.50
CA LYS A 109 -4.69 -11.51 -21.83
C LYS A 109 -5.06 -12.82 -22.51
N LYS A 110 -6.36 -13.19 -22.55
CA LYS A 110 -6.86 -14.43 -23.16
C LYS A 110 -7.42 -14.23 -24.58
N THR A 111 -7.25 -13.05 -25.18
CA THR A 111 -7.61 -12.73 -26.58
C THR A 111 -6.36 -12.29 -27.32
#